data_AF-A0A1Q3QVF0-F1
#
_entry.id   AF-A0A1Q3QVF0-F1
#
_cell.length_a   1.000
_cell.length_b   1.000
_cell.length_c   1.000
_cell.angle_alpha   90.00
_cell.angle_beta   90.00
_cell.angle_gamma   90.00
#
_symmetry.space_group_name_H-M   'P 1'
#
loop_
_entity.id
_entity.type
_entity.pdbx_description
1 polymer ?
#
loop_
_entity_poly.entity_id
_entity_poly.type
_entity_poly.pdbx_seq_one_letter_code
_entity_poly.pdbx_strand_id
1 'polypeptide(L)'
;MEERDFFDERPEQRTHVMTCPHCGQQSEYELSWLVRRKKAQLPRGADDRDRARFAKAQSYMVRRDDMVGCKNVRCRKRFDVAGIQSVAFI
;
A
#
# COMPACT_ATOMS: atom_id res chain seq x y z
N MET A 1 -10.74 6.45 -21.21
CA MET A 1 -10.55 6.80 -19.78
C MET A 1 -9.31 6.07 -19.28
N GLU A 2 -8.42 6.71 -18.50
CA GLU A 2 -7.26 6.00 -17.93
C GLU A 2 -7.69 5.20 -16.68
N GLU A 3 -7.07 4.06 -16.41
CA GLU A 3 -7.45 3.21 -15.27
C GLU A 3 -7.34 3.92 -13.92
N ARG A 4 -6.52 4.96 -13.83
CA ARG A 4 -6.34 5.79 -12.63
C ARG A 4 -7.59 6.62 -12.30
N ASP A 5 -8.39 7.02 -13.29
CA ASP A 5 -9.60 7.82 -13.06
C ASP A 5 -10.69 7.04 -12.30
N PHE A 6 -10.62 5.71 -12.29
CA PHE A 6 -11.57 4.84 -11.58
C PHE A 6 -11.33 4.76 -10.07
N PHE A 7 -10.20 5.26 -9.56
CA PHE A 7 -9.82 5.10 -8.17
C PHE A 7 -9.63 6.45 -7.48
N ASP A 8 -10.00 6.50 -6.21
CA ASP A 8 -9.57 7.54 -5.29
C ASP A 8 -8.26 7.10 -4.63
N GLU A 9 -7.18 7.82 -4.92
CA GLU A 9 -5.86 7.59 -4.33
C GLU A 9 -5.74 8.36 -3.01
N ARG A 10 -5.55 7.65 -1.89
CA ARG A 10 -5.33 8.28 -0.58
C ARG A 10 -4.06 7.73 0.08
N PRO A 11 -3.16 8.61 0.56
CA PRO A 11 -2.06 8.17 1.41
C PRO A 11 -2.60 7.76 2.79
N GLU A 12 -2.17 6.61 3.28
CA GLU A 12 -2.53 6.08 4.60
C GLU A 12 -1.27 5.55 5.27
N GLN A 13 -1.11 5.76 6.57
CA GLN A 13 -0.02 5.17 7.35
C GLN A 13 -0.59 3.98 8.11
N ARG A 14 0.04 2.81 7.96
CA ARG A 14 -0.35 1.61 8.70
C ARG A 14 0.82 1.10 9.52
N THR A 15 0.55 0.84 10.78
CA THR A 15 1.52 0.27 11.73
C THR A 15 1.61 -1.23 11.52
N HIS A 16 2.83 -1.72 11.37
CA HIS A 16 3.13 -3.14 11.29
C HIS A 16 4.20 -3.52 12.31
N VAL A 17 4.01 -4.67 12.93
CA VAL A 17 4.99 -5.26 13.83
C VAL A 17 6.01 -6.02 13.00
N MET A 18 7.28 -5.65 13.10
CA MET A 18 8.37 -6.30 12.37
C MET A 18 9.55 -6.56 13.29
N THR A 19 10.34 -7.57 12.94
CA THR A 19 11.56 -7.94 13.65
C THR A 19 12.78 -7.51 12.85
N CYS A 20 13.66 -6.74 13.46
CA CYS A 20 14.88 -6.29 12.80
C CYS A 20 15.83 -7.48 12.58
N PRO A 21 16.27 -7.78 11.34
CA PRO A 21 17.18 -8.88 11.06
C PRO A 21 18.59 -8.65 11.63
N HIS A 22 18.94 -7.40 11.96
CA HIS A 22 20.27 -7.06 12.48
C HIS A 22 20.42 -7.22 13.98
N CYS A 23 19.36 -6.99 14.77
CA CYS A 23 19.41 -7.07 16.23
C CYS A 23 18.36 -8.00 16.84
N GLY A 24 17.48 -8.59 16.03
CA GLY A 24 16.42 -9.50 16.48
C GLY A 24 15.27 -8.84 17.26
N GLN A 25 15.28 -7.51 17.41
CA GLN A 25 14.26 -6.81 18.18
C GLN A 25 12.98 -6.62 17.36
N GLN A 26 11.87 -7.07 17.94
CA GLN A 26 10.52 -6.83 17.43
C GLN A 26 10.05 -5.44 17.87
N SER A 27 9.51 -4.66 16.93
CA SER A 27 8.98 -3.32 17.19
C SER A 27 7.90 -2.96 16.18
N GLU A 28 7.15 -1.92 16.49
CA GLU A 28 6.14 -1.33 15.60
C GLU A 28 6.77 -0.30 14.68
N TYR A 29 6.47 -0.43 13.39
CA TYR A 29 6.94 0.46 12.34
C TYR A 29 5.73 0.95 11.55
N GLU A 30 5.61 2.27 11.42
CA GLU A 30 4.65 2.88 10.50
C GLU A 30 5.21 2.83 9.08
N LEU A 31 4.40 2.25 8.18
CA LEU A 31 4.66 2.22 6.76
C LEU A 31 3.64 3.08 6.04
N SER A 32 4.10 3.81 5.03
CA SER A 32 3.27 4.59 4.13
C SER A 32 2.67 3.68 3.07
N TRP A 33 1.37 3.76 2.91
CA TRP A 33 0.58 3.05 1.93
C TRP A 33 -0.15 4.04 1.04
N LEU A 34 -0.27 3.69 -0.24
CA LEU A 34 -1.15 4.36 -1.19
C LEU A 34 -2.37 3.48 -1.39
N VAL A 35 -3.50 3.89 -0.82
CA VAL A 35 -4.76 3.18 -0.91
C VAL A 35 -5.49 3.66 -2.17
N ARG A 36 -5.75 2.75 -3.10
CA ARG A 36 -6.53 2.98 -4.31
C ARG A 36 -7.90 2.36 -4.13
N ARG A 37 -8.87 3.18 -3.69
CA ARG A 37 -10.26 2.73 -3.52
C ARG A 37 -11.01 2.92 -4.80
N LYS A 38 -11.69 1.89 -5.27
CA LYS A 38 -12.55 1.98 -6.44
C LYS A 38 -13.69 2.96 -6.16
N LYS A 39 -13.92 3.91 -7.06
CA LYS A 39 -15.04 4.85 -6.98
C LYS A 39 -16.37 4.10 -7.02
N ALA A 40 -17.41 4.65 -6.40
CA ALA A 40 -18.72 4.01 -6.40
C ALA A 40 -19.41 4.01 -7.78
N GLN A 41 -19.07 4.99 -8.63
CA GLN A 41 -19.67 5.18 -9.95
C GLN A 41 -18.60 5.52 -10.99
N LEU A 42 -18.76 5.03 -12.22
CA LEU A 42 -17.94 5.47 -13.33
C LEU A 42 -18.32 6.91 -13.74
N PRO A 43 -17.34 7.73 -14.17
CA PRO A 43 -17.63 9.05 -14.72
C PRO A 43 -18.58 8.96 -15.93
N ARG A 44 -19.44 9.97 -16.09
CA ARG A 44 -20.38 10.06 -17.22
C ARG A 44 -19.60 10.12 -18.53
N GLY A 45 -19.81 9.15 -19.41
CA GLY A 45 -19.08 9.01 -20.68
C GLY A 45 -18.18 7.76 -20.79
N ALA A 46 -18.22 6.84 -19.82
CA ALA A 46 -17.48 5.58 -19.91
C ALA A 46 -18.08 4.61 -20.95
N ASP A 47 -17.24 4.16 -21.87
CA ASP A 47 -17.54 3.13 -22.87
C ASP A 47 -17.77 1.75 -22.23
N ASP A 48 -18.32 0.81 -23.01
CA ASP A 48 -18.59 -0.57 -22.54
C ASP A 48 -17.32 -1.28 -22.04
N ARG A 49 -16.17 -1.02 -22.70
CA ARG A 49 -14.85 -1.52 -22.31
C ARG A 49 -14.40 -1.00 -20.94
N ASP A 50 -14.73 0.26 -20.63
CA ASP A 50 -14.40 0.88 -19.34
C ASP A 50 -15.29 0.32 -18.23
N ARG A 51 -16.56 0.01 -18.51
CA ARG A 51 -17.44 -0.70 -17.57
C ARG A 51 -16.94 -2.10 -17.24
N ALA A 52 -16.49 -2.85 -18.24
CA ALA A 52 -15.94 -4.20 -18.02
C ALA A 52 -14.67 -4.16 -17.14
N ARG A 53 -13.78 -3.18 -17.36
CA ARG A 53 -12.58 -2.96 -16.53
C ARG A 53 -12.94 -2.54 -15.12
N PHE A 54 -13.86 -1.58 -14.99
CA PHE A 54 -14.33 -1.14 -13.68
C PHE A 54 -15.01 -2.28 -12.91
N ALA A 55 -15.82 -3.13 -13.55
CA ALA A 55 -16.46 -4.26 -12.89
C ALA A 55 -15.43 -5.22 -12.26
N LYS A 56 -14.30 -5.46 -12.95
CA LYS A 56 -13.22 -6.32 -12.49
C LYS A 56 -12.24 -5.64 -11.52
N ALA A 57 -12.20 -4.31 -11.50
CA ALA A 57 -11.36 -3.57 -10.58
C ALA A 57 -11.76 -3.86 -9.13
N GLN A 58 -10.76 -4.20 -8.31
CA GLN A 58 -10.86 -4.30 -6.85
C GLN A 58 -10.08 -3.15 -6.22
N SER A 59 -10.46 -2.77 -5.00
CA SER A 59 -9.66 -1.82 -4.24
C SER A 59 -8.37 -2.51 -3.81
N TYR A 60 -7.26 -1.78 -3.82
CA TYR A 60 -5.98 -2.29 -3.35
C TYR A 60 -5.16 -1.17 -2.75
N MET A 61 -4.18 -1.55 -1.94
CA MET A 61 -3.22 -0.65 -1.33
C MET A 61 -1.82 -1.07 -1.74
N VAL A 62 -0.97 -0.08 -2.04
CA VAL A 62 0.42 -0.27 -2.46
C VAL A 62 1.33 0.33 -1.40
N ARG A 63 2.23 -0.47 -0.86
CA ARG A 63 3.24 -0.01 0.09
C ARG A 63 4.23 0.90 -0.64
N ARG A 64 4.53 2.07 -0.07
CA ARG A 64 5.51 3.02 -0.64
C ARG A 64 6.88 2.92 0.03
N ASP A 65 6.93 2.43 1.26
CA ASP A 65 8.18 2.27 2.00
C ASP A 65 8.77 0.87 1.79
N ASP A 66 9.98 0.81 1.22
CA ASP A 66 10.71 -0.46 1.01
C ASP A 66 11.72 -0.75 2.12
N MET A 67 12.24 0.27 2.80
CA MET A 67 13.20 0.12 3.89
C MET A 67 12.81 0.97 5.10
N VAL A 68 12.94 0.40 6.29
CA VAL A 68 12.74 1.10 7.57
C VAL A 68 14.02 1.12 8.40
N GLY A 69 14.20 2.17 9.20
CA GLY A 69 15.27 2.25 10.20
C GLY A 69 14.86 1.53 11.48
N CYS A 70 15.71 0.66 12.01
CA CYS A 70 15.46 -0.02 13.27
C CYS A 70 15.22 1.00 14.41
N LYS A 71 14.10 0.86 15.14
CA LYS A 71 13.74 1.72 16.28
C LYS A 71 14.68 1.55 17.48
N ASN A 72 15.45 0.46 17.53
CA ASN A 72 16.46 0.29 18.56
C ASN A 72 17.64 1.26 18.35
N VAL A 73 17.83 2.16 19.31
CA VAL A 73 18.88 3.19 19.34
C VAL A 73 20.31 2.61 19.23
N ARG A 74 20.53 1.39 19.72
CA ARG A 74 21.83 0.70 19.61
C ARG A 74 22.09 0.14 18.21
N CYS A 75 21.06 -0.22 17.46
CA CYS A 75 21.19 -0.78 16.12
C CYS A 75 21.17 0.32 15.06
N ARG A 76 20.09 1.10 14.98
CA ARG A 76 19.83 2.16 13.98
C ARG A 76 20.06 1.79 12.51
N LYS A 77 20.33 0.52 12.19
CA LYS A 77 20.51 0.03 10.83
C LYS A 77 19.17 0.06 10.09
N ARG A 78 19.23 0.35 8.79
CA ARG A 78 18.10 0.20 7.89
C ARG A 78 17.99 -1.26 7.45
N PHE A 79 16.77 -1.73 7.28
CA PHE A 79 16.49 -3.06 6.76
C PHE A 79 15.26 -3.01 5.84
N ASP A 80 15.23 -3.92 4.88
CA ASP A 80 14.09 -4.09 3.98
C ASP A 80 12.86 -4.55 4.75
N VAL A 81 11.71 -4.01 4.36
CA VAL A 81 10.40 -4.43 4.86
C VAL A 81 10.09 -5.82 4.28
N ALA A 82 10.62 -6.85 4.94
CA ALA A 82 10.42 -8.24 4.57
C ALA A 82 9.15 -8.81 5.22
N GLY A 83 8.42 -9.66 4.48
CA GLY A 83 7.21 -10.33 4.97
C GLY A 83 5.90 -9.54 4.85
N ILE A 84 5.96 -8.26 4.45
CA ILE A 84 4.77 -7.46 4.12
C ILE A 84 4.67 -7.37 2.60
N GLN A 85 3.54 -7.79 2.03
CA GLN A 85 3.30 -7.71 0.60
C GLN A 85 3.31 -6.25 0.14
N SER A 86 3.96 -5.96 -1.00
CA SER A 86 3.98 -4.61 -1.57
C SER A 86 2.59 -4.17 -2.08
N VAL A 87 1.72 -5.13 -2.37
CA VAL A 87 0.32 -4.89 -2.78
C VAL A 87 -0.59 -5.77 -1.94
N ALA A 88 -1.62 -5.18 -1.34
CA ALA A 88 -2.68 -5.90 -0.66
C ALA A 88 -4.04 -5.48 -1.21
N PHE A 89 -4.94 -6.43 -1.46
CA PHE A 89 -6.30 -6.16 -1.89
C PHE A 89 -7.19 -5.87 -0.66
N ILE A 90 -8.16 -4.96 -0.82
CA ILE A 90 -9.08 -4.47 0.23
C ILE A 90 -10.53 -4.55 -0.23
#